data_AF-A0A7Y5G0Q6-F1
#
_entry.id   AF-A0A7Y5G0Q6-F1
#
_cell.length_a   1.000
_cell.length_b   1.000
_cell.length_c   1.000
_cell.angle_alpha   90.00
_cell.angle_beta   90.00
_cell.angle_gamma   90.00
#
_symmetry.space_group_name_H-M   'P 1'
#
loop_
_entity.id
_entity.type
_entity.pdbx_description
1 polymer ?
#
loop_
_entity_poly.entity_id
_entity_poly.type
_entity_poly.pdbx_seq_one_letter_code
_entity_poly.pdbx_strand_id
1 'polypeptide(L)' 'GMIHLKTDDLDLFKFSLKAVQAEGGVIHEALPDLYQVPDGGESTAIQTTYERRYLTAGRTIKYLRFSL' A
#
# COMPACT_ATOMS: atom_id res chain seq x y z
N GLY A 1 -5.60 12.04 -11.22
CA GLY A 1 -6.51 10.97 -10.75
C GLY A 1 -5.93 10.27 -9.53
N MET A 2 -6.74 9.62 -8.69
CA MET A 2 -6.25 8.94 -7.48
C MET A 2 -6.03 7.44 -7.72
N ILE A 3 -4.85 6.95 -7.35
CA ILE A 3 -4.41 5.58 -7.60
C ILE A 3 -4.06 4.92 -6.27
N HIS A 4 -4.56 3.69 -6.08
CA HIS A 4 -4.36 2.87 -4.88
C HIS A 4 -3.65 1.57 -5.28
N LEU A 5 -2.46 1.35 -4.74
CA LEU A 5 -1.62 0.18 -5.02
C LEU A 5 -1.41 -0.61 -3.73
N LYS A 6 -1.84 -1.87 -3.70
CA LYS A 6 -1.50 -2.86 -2.66
C LYS A 6 -0.55 -3.90 -3.25
N THR A 7 0.57 -4.17 -2.61
CA THR A 7 1.55 -5.17 -3.07
C THR A 7 2.28 -5.83 -1.90
N ASP A 8 2.62 -7.10 -2.00
CA ASP A 8 3.47 -7.81 -1.04
C ASP A 8 4.97 -7.70 -1.37
N ASP A 9 5.32 -7.24 -2.58
CA ASP A 9 6.71 -7.07 -3.04
C ASP A 9 7.30 -5.71 -2.61
N LEU A 10 8.45 -5.75 -1.93
CA LEU A 10 9.13 -4.54 -1.46
C LEU A 10 9.76 -3.73 -2.59
N ASP A 11 10.31 -4.40 -3.59
CA ASP A 11 11.01 -3.76 -4.68
C ASP A 11 10.02 -3.08 -5.63
N LEU A 12 8.86 -3.70 -5.88
CA LEU A 12 7.78 -3.06 -6.61
C LEU A 12 7.27 -1.81 -5.90
N PHE A 13 7.06 -1.88 -4.58
CA PHE A 13 6.64 -0.71 -3.79
C PHE A 13 7.64 0.45 -3.89
N LYS A 14 8.94 0.16 -3.71
CA LYS A 14 10.01 1.17 -3.82
C LYS A 14 10.12 1.74 -5.23
N PHE A 15 9.97 0.89 -6.26
CA PHE A 15 9.96 1.32 -7.64
C PHE A 15 8.81 2.29 -7.91
N SER A 16 7.59 1.94 -7.50
CA SER A 16 6.41 2.79 -7.69
C SER A 16 6.56 4.13 -6.96
N LEU A 17 7.09 4.16 -5.74
CA LEU A 17 7.39 5.41 -5.03
C LEU A 17 8.27 6.36 -5.85
N LYS A 18 9.38 5.82 -6.39
CA LYS A 18 10.32 6.61 -7.20
C LYS A 18 9.69 7.05 -8.52
N ALA A 19 8.95 6.17 -9.18
CA ALA A 19 8.28 6.47 -10.44
C ALA A 19 7.27 7.60 -10.27
N VAL A 20 6.46 7.57 -9.22
CA VAL A 20 5.49 8.64 -8.91
C VAL A 20 6.19 9.97 -8.68
N GLN A 21 7.28 9.99 -7.91
CA GLN A 21 8.06 11.21 -7.69
C GLN A 21 8.70 11.74 -8.97
N ALA A 22 9.21 10.85 -9.82
CA ALA A 22 9.84 11.20 -11.09
C ALA A 22 8.85 11.83 -12.09
N GLU A 23 7.61 11.33 -12.12
CA GLU A 23 6.52 11.86 -12.95
C GLU A 23 5.86 13.13 -12.36
N GLY A 24 6.32 13.62 -11.21
CA GLY A 24 5.74 14.80 -10.54
C GLY A 24 4.42 14.52 -9.81
N GLY A 25 4.10 13.24 -9.57
CA GLY A 25 2.94 12.82 -8.80
C GLY A 25 3.05 13.12 -7.31
N VAL A 26 1.91 13.21 -6.65
CA VAL A 26 1.81 13.45 -5.21
C VAL A 26 1.53 12.13 -4.50
N ILE A 27 2.40 11.74 -3.58
CA ILE A 27 2.19 10.60 -2.69
C ILE A 27 1.34 11.07 -1.51
N HIS A 28 0.16 10.47 -1.34
CA HIS A 28 -0.75 10.76 -0.24
C HIS A 28 -0.54 9.82 0.94
N GLU A 29 -0.21 8.54 0.68
CA GLU A 29 -0.05 7.52 1.71
C GLU A 29 0.97 6.49 1.25
N ALA A 30 1.92 6.13 2.10
CA ALA A 30 2.94 5.12 1.82
C ALA A 30 3.18 4.28 3.07
N LEU A 31 2.55 3.11 3.11
CA LEU A 31 2.59 2.18 4.22
C LEU A 31 3.43 0.96 3.80
N PRO A 32 4.68 0.83 4.27
CA PRO A 32 5.47 -0.38 4.02
C PRO A 32 4.92 -1.60 4.76
N ASP A 33 4.11 -1.38 5.79
CA ASP A 33 3.31 -2.41 6.45
C ASP A 33 1.91 -1.84 6.74
N LEU A 34 0.92 -2.29 5.97
CA LEU A 34 -0.48 -1.85 6.06
C LEU A 34 -1.14 -2.29 7.39
N TYR A 35 -0.64 -3.33 8.05
CA TYR A 35 -1.30 -3.93 9.23
C TYR A 35 -0.58 -3.66 10.56
N GLN A 36 0.61 -3.05 10.53
CA GLN A 36 1.26 -2.54 11.75
C GLN A 36 0.72 -1.17 12.20
N VAL A 37 -0.19 -0.56 11.45
CA VAL A 37 -0.76 0.74 11.82
C VAL A 37 -1.85 0.52 12.89
N PRO A 38 -1.71 1.07 14.11
CA PRO A 38 -2.63 0.81 15.23
C PRO A 38 -4.04 1.37 15.02
N ASP A 39 -4.20 2.30 14.08
CA ASP A 39 -5.49 2.85 13.66
C ASP A 39 -5.74 2.39 12.21
N GLY A 40 -6.62 1.41 12.05
CA GLY A 40 -7.05 0.92 10.74
C GLY A 40 -7.74 2.03 9.95
N GLY A 41 -6.95 2.80 9.19
CA GLY A 41 -7.46 3.85 8.32
C GLY A 41 -8.29 3.30 7.16
N GLU A 42 -8.92 4.19 6.39
CA GLU A 42 -9.76 3.84 5.23
C GLU A 42 -9.06 2.95 4.19
N SER A 43 -7.72 2.92 4.17
CA SER A 43 -6.89 2.02 3.36
C SER A 43 -7.09 0.52 3.70
N THR A 44 -7.61 0.21 4.89
CA THR A 44 -8.03 -1.14 5.32
C THR A 44 -9.53 -1.42 5.16
N ALA A 45 -10.34 -0.47 4.66
CA ALA A 45 -11.80 -0.57 4.65
C ALA A 45 -12.36 -1.65 3.71
N ILE A 46 -11.65 -1.97 2.61
CA ILE A 46 -11.99 -3.08 1.72
C ILE A 46 -11.05 -4.24 2.04
N GLN A 47 -11.52 -5.14 2.90
CA GLN A 47 -10.86 -6.42 3.19
C GLN A 47 -11.50 -7.52 2.34
N THR A 48 -10.73 -8.07 1.43
CA THR A 48 -11.11 -9.28 0.70
C THR A 48 -10.82 -10.53 1.54
N THR A 49 -11.47 -11.65 1.23
CA THR A 49 -11.25 -12.94 1.93
C THR A 49 -9.77 -13.38 1.90
N TYR A 50 -9.00 -12.88 0.94
CA TYR A 50 -7.57 -13.13 0.76
C TYR A 50 -6.71 -12.47 1.86
N GLU A 51 -7.02 -11.22 2.22
CA GLU A 51 -6.28 -10.44 3.24
C GLU A 51 -6.37 -11.09 4.63
N ARG A 52 -7.51 -11.73 4.94
CA ARG A 52 -7.73 -12.43 6.21
C ARG A 52 -6.80 -13.65 6.39
N ARG A 53 -6.43 -14.32 5.30
CA ARG A 53 -5.51 -15.48 5.27
C ARG A 53 -4.04 -15.07 5.28
N TYR A 54 -3.73 -13.87 4.80
CA TYR A 54 -2.38 -13.30 4.74
C TYR A 54 -1.90 -12.76 6.09
N LEU A 55 -2.81 -12.19 6.89
CA LEU A 55 -2.56 -11.82 8.29
C LEU A 55 -2.12 -13.02 9.14
N THR A 56 -2.68 -14.20 8.88
CA THR A 56 -2.31 -15.44 9.58
C THR A 56 -0.94 -15.99 9.15
N ALA A 57 -0.41 -15.54 8.01
CA ALA A 57 0.84 -16.01 7.43
C ALA A 57 2.04 -15.06 7.67
N GLY A 58 1.85 -13.95 8.38
CA GLY A 58 2.93 -12.99 8.70
C GLY A 58 3.48 -12.24 7.48
N ARG A 59 2.71 -12.15 6.39
CA ARG A 59 3.16 -11.44 5.17
C ARG A 59 2.75 -9.97 5.23
N THR A 60 3.75 -9.11 5.22
CA THR A 60 3.61 -7.64 5.21
C THR A 60 3.12 -7.14 3.85
N ILE A 61 1.86 -6.70 3.79
CA ILE A 61 1.31 -5.99 2.63
C ILE A 61 1.73 -4.54 2.69
N LYS A 62 2.26 -4.04 1.58
CA LYS A 62 2.63 -2.64 1.38
C LYS A 62 1.52 -1.95 0.62
N TYR A 63 1.29 -0.68 0.94
CA TYR A 63 0.24 0.11 0.34
C TYR A 63 0.74 1.49 -0.03
N LEU A 64 0.46 1.91 -1.27
CA LEU A 64 0.81 3.21 -1.81
C LEU A 64 -0.45 3.87 -2.38
N ARG A 65 -0.73 5.09 -1.96
CA ARG A 65 -1.78 5.96 -2.51
C ARG A 65 -1.13 7.20 -3.08
N PHE A 66 -1.40 7.49 -4.34
CA PHE A 66 -0.83 8.65 -5.01
C PHE A 66 -1.79 9.23 -6.05
N SER A 67 -1.50 10.46 -6.47
CA SER A 67 -2.18 11.09 -7.59
C SER A 67 -1.20 11.54 -8.66
N LEU A 68 -1.53 11.24 -9.91
CA LEU A 68 -0.90 11.78 -11.13
C LEU A 68 -1.84 12.80 -11.77
#